data_AF-A0AAN1CVI4-F1
#
_entry.id   AF-A0AAN1CVI4-F1
#
_cell.length_a   1.000
_cell.length_b   1.000
_cell.length_c   1.000
_cell.angle_alpha   90.00
_cell.angle_beta   90.00
_cell.angle_gamma   90.00
#
_symmetry.space_group_name_H-M   'P 1'
#
loop_
_entity.id
_entity.type
_entity.pdbx_description
1 polymer ?
#
loop_
_entity_poly.entity_id
_entity_poly.type
_entity_poly.pdbx_seq_one_letter_code
_entity_poly.pdbx_strand_id
1 'polypeptide(L)'
;MHIIADLLAGFPNFLLYFSVSIVFVLAFKFVYIKLTPYDEWQLIKEEQNTAAAVALSGAFLGYCLAIAGAAKNSVSIIDFMVWGVVALLAQLIAFGIVRFILMPKVSERIENNEVPAGIVLAAVSVSVGVLNAACMTY
;
A
#
# COMPACT_ATOMS: atom_id res chain seq x y z
N MET A 1 4.26 0.52 39.09
CA MET A 1 4.54 1.91 38.69
C MET A 1 5.46 2.01 37.46
N HIS A 2 6.40 1.08 37.24
CA HIS A 2 7.26 1.06 36.04
C HIS A 2 6.52 0.89 34.70
N ILE A 3 5.52 0.00 34.63
CA ILE A 3 4.77 -0.28 33.37
C ILE A 3 4.10 0.97 32.78
N ILE A 4 3.55 1.85 33.64
CA ILE A 4 2.85 3.07 33.19
C ILE A 4 3.88 4.10 32.68
N ALA A 5 5.05 4.17 33.31
CA ALA A 5 6.13 5.05 32.87
C ALA A 5 6.71 4.61 31.51
N ASP A 6 6.88 3.30 31.30
CA ASP A 6 7.36 2.76 30.02
C ASP A 6 6.33 2.98 28.90
N LEU A 7 5.03 2.84 29.20
CA LEU A 7 3.95 3.15 28.25
C LEU A 7 3.94 4.65 27.88
N LEU A 8 4.07 5.54 28.86
CA LEU A 8 4.14 6.99 28.66
C LEU A 8 5.39 7.40 27.86
N ALA A 9 6.50 6.69 28.02
CA ALA A 9 7.72 6.92 27.26
C ALA A 9 7.62 6.42 25.81
N GLY A 10 6.93 5.30 25.57
CA GLY A 10 6.72 4.73 24.22
C GLY A 10 5.62 5.42 23.41
N PHE A 11 4.64 6.04 24.08
CA PHE A 11 3.47 6.63 23.44
C PHE A 11 3.79 7.74 22.42
N PRO A 12 4.71 8.70 22.67
CA PRO A 12 5.09 9.70 21.67
C PRO A 12 5.67 9.09 20.40
N ASN A 13 6.51 8.06 20.52
CA ASN A 13 7.07 7.36 19.37
C ASN A 13 5.98 6.63 18.60
N PHE A 14 5.10 5.89 19.28
CA PHE A 14 3.93 5.29 18.62
C PHE A 14 3.14 6.32 17.82
N LEU A 15 2.78 7.46 18.44
CA LEU A 15 1.98 8.50 17.80
C LEU A 15 2.69 9.06 16.56
N LEU A 16 4.00 9.25 16.65
CA LEU A 16 4.83 9.79 15.57
C LEU A 16 4.89 8.82 14.38
N TYR A 17 5.27 7.55 14.60
CA TYR A 17 5.33 6.55 13.51
C TYR A 17 3.95 6.27 12.92
N PHE A 18 2.91 6.19 13.74
CA PHE A 18 1.54 5.98 13.29
C PHE A 18 1.03 7.15 12.44
N SER A 19 1.27 8.40 12.86
CA SER A 19 0.88 9.60 12.10
C SER A 19 1.58 9.64 10.74
N VAL A 20 2.88 9.37 10.71
CA VAL A 20 3.65 9.33 9.44
C VAL A 20 3.17 8.18 8.56
N SER A 21 2.82 7.02 9.12
CA SER A 21 2.24 5.90 8.38
C SER A 21 0.93 6.29 7.71
N ILE A 22 0.03 7.00 8.41
CA ILE A 22 -1.22 7.52 7.84
C ILE A 22 -0.92 8.47 6.68
N VAL A 23 0.04 9.40 6.86
CA VAL A 23 0.45 10.32 5.79
C VAL A 23 0.95 9.55 4.58
N PHE A 24 1.76 8.50 4.78
CA PHE A 24 2.23 7.64 3.68
C PHE A 24 1.09 6.92 2.97
N VAL A 25 0.15 6.34 3.69
CA VAL A 25 -0.99 5.62 3.09
C VAL A 25 -1.88 6.58 2.29
N LEU A 26 -2.12 7.79 2.80
CA LEU A 26 -2.84 8.83 2.07
C LEU A 26 -2.05 9.29 0.83
N ALA A 27 -0.75 9.51 0.96
CA ALA A 27 0.12 9.86 -0.17
C ALA A 27 0.14 8.77 -1.24
N PHE A 28 0.23 7.50 -0.82
CA PHE A 28 0.16 6.34 -1.71
C PHE A 28 -1.13 6.36 -2.52
N LYS A 29 -2.28 6.60 -1.89
CA LYS A 29 -3.55 6.77 -2.60
C LYS A 29 -3.45 7.79 -3.73
N PHE A 30 -2.95 8.99 -3.43
CA PHE A 30 -2.85 10.07 -4.42
C PHE A 30 -1.91 9.73 -5.58
N VAL A 31 -0.79 9.07 -5.28
CA VAL A 31 0.18 8.65 -6.30
C VAL A 31 -0.40 7.52 -7.15
N TYR A 32 -1.03 6.53 -6.51
CA TYR A 32 -1.60 5.36 -7.17
C TYR A 32 -2.72 5.76 -8.15
N ILE A 33 -3.68 6.58 -7.71
CA ILE A 33 -4.78 7.09 -8.56
C ILE A 33 -4.24 7.86 -9.77
N LYS A 34 -3.16 8.62 -9.61
CA LYS A 34 -2.56 9.41 -10.70
C LYS A 34 -1.83 8.54 -11.74
N LEU A 35 -1.39 7.35 -11.34
CA LEU A 35 -0.68 6.39 -12.20
C LEU A 35 -1.63 5.40 -12.88
N THR A 36 -2.79 5.12 -12.27
CA THR A 36 -3.86 4.37 -12.91
C THR A 36 -4.54 5.23 -13.98
N PRO A 37 -4.83 4.67 -15.17
CA PRO A 37 -5.38 5.44 -16.29
C PRO A 37 -6.88 5.77 -16.14
N TYR A 38 -7.53 5.33 -15.05
CA TYR A 38 -8.95 5.52 -14.78
C TYR A 38 -9.17 6.09 -13.38
N ASP A 39 -10.31 6.75 -13.19
CA ASP A 39 -10.72 7.26 -11.89
C ASP A 39 -11.33 6.14 -11.04
N GLU A 40 -10.49 5.52 -10.22
CA GLU A 40 -10.88 4.46 -9.28
C GLU A 40 -12.01 4.88 -8.35
N TRP A 41 -12.03 6.15 -7.93
CA TRP A 41 -13.02 6.62 -6.97
C TRP A 41 -14.37 6.81 -7.63
N GLN A 42 -14.37 7.29 -8.88
CA GLN A 42 -15.56 7.33 -9.72
C GLN A 42 -16.12 5.93 -9.95
N LEU A 43 -15.28 4.98 -10.41
CA LEU A 43 -15.69 3.59 -10.64
C LEU A 43 -16.29 2.94 -9.39
N ILE A 44 -15.68 3.17 -8.22
CA ILE A 44 -16.15 2.56 -6.96
C ILE A 44 -17.45 3.21 -6.48
N LYS A 45 -17.55 4.55 -6.51
CA LYS A 45 -18.68 5.26 -5.90
C LYS A 45 -19.88 5.42 -6.82
N GLU A 46 -19.64 5.75 -8.07
CA GLU A 46 -20.69 6.05 -9.04
C GLU A 46 -21.14 4.78 -9.76
N GLU A 47 -20.19 3.96 -10.21
CA GLU A 47 -20.47 2.76 -11.02
C GLU A 47 -20.56 1.46 -10.21
N GLN A 48 -20.30 1.52 -8.89
CA GLN A 48 -20.29 0.35 -7.99
C GLN A 48 -19.39 -0.80 -8.49
N ASN A 49 -18.28 -0.46 -9.12
CA ASN A 49 -17.35 -1.38 -9.73
C ASN A 49 -16.59 -2.19 -8.66
N THR A 50 -16.88 -3.49 -8.61
CA THR A 50 -16.31 -4.42 -7.63
C THR A 50 -14.84 -4.72 -7.96
N ALA A 51 -14.50 -4.83 -9.24
CA ALA A 51 -13.12 -5.09 -9.65
C ALA A 51 -12.18 -3.97 -9.21
N ALA A 52 -12.59 -2.71 -9.37
CA ALA A 52 -11.86 -1.53 -8.92
C ALA A 52 -11.73 -1.50 -7.39
N ALA A 53 -12.81 -1.81 -6.66
CA ALA A 53 -12.78 -1.87 -5.20
C ALA A 53 -11.81 -2.94 -4.67
N VAL A 54 -11.81 -4.14 -5.28
CA VAL A 54 -10.89 -5.23 -4.91
C VAL A 54 -9.45 -4.85 -5.23
N ALA A 55 -9.18 -4.36 -6.44
CA ALA A 55 -7.85 -3.92 -6.85
C ALA A 55 -7.28 -2.86 -5.90
N LEU A 56 -8.04 -1.80 -5.64
CA LEU A 56 -7.62 -0.69 -4.80
C LEU A 56 -7.38 -1.17 -3.36
N SER A 57 -8.34 -1.92 -2.79
CA SER A 57 -8.17 -2.44 -1.42
C SER A 57 -6.95 -3.34 -1.26
N GLY A 58 -6.66 -4.22 -2.23
CA GLY A 58 -5.44 -5.03 -2.22
C GLY A 58 -4.16 -4.19 -2.34
N ALA A 59 -4.16 -3.15 -3.18
CA ALA A 59 -3.04 -2.21 -3.30
C ALA A 59 -2.76 -1.49 -1.97
N PHE A 60 -3.81 -1.00 -1.30
CA PHE A 60 -3.73 -0.39 0.03
C PHE A 60 -3.21 -1.35 1.10
N LEU A 61 -3.78 -2.56 1.18
CA LEU A 61 -3.36 -3.56 2.16
C LEU A 61 -1.90 -3.97 1.94
N GLY A 62 -1.49 -4.17 0.69
CA GLY A 62 -0.09 -4.45 0.35
C GLY A 62 0.86 -3.35 0.80
N TYR A 63 0.53 -2.09 0.54
CA TYR A 63 1.36 -0.97 0.98
C TYR A 63 1.41 -0.84 2.51
N CYS A 64 0.28 -1.03 3.20
CA CYS A 64 0.25 -1.06 4.67
C CYS A 64 1.15 -2.15 5.25
N LEU A 65 1.21 -3.34 4.63
CA LEU A 65 2.11 -4.41 5.06
C LEU A 65 3.58 -4.00 4.92
N ALA A 66 3.96 -3.38 3.80
CA ALA A 66 5.31 -2.89 3.60
C ALA A 66 5.68 -1.79 4.62
N ILE A 67 4.78 -0.83 4.86
CA ILE A 67 4.98 0.22 5.86
C ILE A 67 5.09 -0.35 7.27
N ALA A 68 4.33 -1.39 7.60
CA ALA A 68 4.46 -2.08 8.88
C ALA A 68 5.84 -2.73 9.03
N GLY A 69 6.39 -3.31 7.96
CA GLY A 69 7.76 -3.83 7.92
C GLY A 69 8.80 -2.73 8.14
N ALA A 70 8.66 -1.61 7.43
CA ALA A 70 9.52 -0.44 7.61
C ALA A 70 9.49 0.07 9.06
N ALA A 71 8.30 0.31 9.62
CA ALA A 71 8.15 0.83 10.98
C ALA A 71 8.74 -0.10 12.05
N LYS A 72 8.69 -1.43 11.82
CA LYS A 72 9.23 -2.42 12.74
C LYS A 72 10.76 -2.46 12.77
N ASN A 73 11.40 -2.24 11.62
CA ASN A 73 12.85 -2.43 11.47
C ASN A 73 13.63 -1.12 11.42
N SER A 74 12.95 0.03 11.30
CA SER A 74 13.63 1.31 11.20
C SER A 74 14.29 1.76 12.50
N VAL A 75 15.53 2.23 12.38
CA VAL A 75 16.34 2.72 13.52
C VAL A 75 16.01 4.17 13.87
N SER A 76 15.47 4.93 12.92
CA SER A 76 15.07 6.33 13.10
C SER A 76 13.87 6.69 12.23
N ILE A 77 13.24 7.82 12.51
CA ILE A 77 12.11 8.29 11.68
C ILE A 77 12.53 8.59 10.24
N ILE A 78 13.76 9.06 10.02
CA ILE A 78 14.27 9.35 8.68
C ILE A 78 14.43 8.06 7.90
N ASP A 79 14.98 7.03 8.54
CA ASP A 79 15.11 5.69 7.98
C ASP A 79 13.73 5.10 7.61
N PHE A 80 12.74 5.24 8.50
CA PHE A 80 11.35 4.87 8.22
C PHE A 80 10.77 5.58 7.00
N MET A 81 11.01 6.89 6.88
CA MET A 81 10.53 7.66 5.74
C MET A 81 11.17 7.20 4.42
N VAL A 82 12.47 6.88 4.43
CA VAL A 82 13.16 6.35 3.25
C VAL A 82 12.55 5.02 2.83
N TRP A 83 12.35 4.10 3.77
CA TRP A 83 11.73 2.82 3.47
C TRP A 83 10.26 2.94 3.05
N GLY A 84 9.52 3.91 3.58
CA GLY A 84 8.17 4.21 3.11
C GLY A 84 8.14 4.60 1.62
N VAL A 85 9.10 5.41 1.17
CA VAL A 85 9.25 5.76 -0.25
C VAL A 85 9.65 4.54 -1.08
N VAL A 86 10.61 3.74 -0.62
CA VAL A 86 11.01 2.48 -1.30
C VAL A 86 9.81 1.54 -1.42
N ALA A 87 8.98 1.44 -0.38
CA ALA A 87 7.76 0.65 -0.41
C ALA A 87 6.76 1.12 -1.44
N LEU A 88 6.65 2.44 -1.61
CA LEU A 88 5.75 3.02 -2.60
C LEU A 88 6.23 2.62 -4.00
N LEU A 89 7.52 2.75 -4.27
CA LEU A 89 8.12 2.35 -5.54
C LEU A 89 7.92 0.86 -5.82
N ALA A 90 8.12 -0.01 -4.82
CA ALA A 90 7.88 -1.45 -4.97
C ALA A 90 6.42 -1.75 -5.35
N GLN A 91 5.46 -1.02 -4.77
CA GLN A 91 4.04 -1.18 -5.09
C GLN A 91 3.69 -0.71 -6.51
N LEU A 92 4.33 0.36 -6.99
CA LEU A 92 4.19 0.80 -8.38
C LEU A 92 4.80 -0.21 -9.36
N ILE A 93 5.92 -0.82 -9.00
CA ILE A 93 6.53 -1.90 -9.78
C ILE A 93 5.58 -3.11 -9.80
N ALA A 94 4.95 -3.46 -8.68
CA ALA A 94 3.95 -4.54 -8.62
C ALA A 94 2.79 -4.31 -9.60
N PHE A 95 2.23 -3.10 -9.59
CA PHE A 95 1.19 -2.70 -10.56
C PHE A 95 1.71 -2.80 -12.00
N GLY A 96 2.94 -2.33 -12.27
CA GLY A 96 3.59 -2.46 -13.57
C GLY A 96 3.74 -3.91 -14.03
N ILE A 97 4.17 -4.81 -13.14
CA ILE A 97 4.29 -6.26 -13.41
C ILE A 97 2.93 -6.83 -13.80
N VAL A 98 1.87 -6.52 -13.06
CA VAL A 98 0.52 -6.99 -13.41
C VAL A 98 0.10 -6.44 -14.77
N ARG A 99 0.27 -5.13 -14.99
CA ARG A 99 -0.17 -4.44 -16.20
C ARG A 99 0.57 -4.89 -17.46
N PHE A 100 1.86 -5.20 -17.38
CA PHE A 100 2.69 -5.49 -18.56
C PHE A 100 3.01 -6.98 -18.74
N ILE A 101 3.09 -7.77 -17.66
CA ILE A 101 3.56 -9.16 -17.71
C ILE A 101 2.41 -10.13 -17.47
N LEU A 102 1.68 -10.00 -16.35
CA LEU A 102 0.71 -11.02 -15.93
C LEU A 102 -0.64 -10.87 -16.64
N MET A 103 -1.13 -9.64 -16.76
CA MET A 103 -2.45 -9.36 -17.32
C MET A 103 -2.41 -8.04 -18.11
N PRO A 104 -1.98 -8.10 -19.38
CA PRO A 104 -2.09 -6.97 -20.29
C PRO A 104 -3.52 -6.43 -20.31
N LYS A 105 -3.66 -5.10 -20.34
CA LYS A 105 -4.95 -4.40 -20.27
C LYS A 105 -5.73 -4.59 -18.97
N VAL A 106 -5.06 -4.92 -17.86
CA VAL A 106 -5.72 -5.01 -16.54
C VAL A 106 -6.58 -3.79 -16.21
N SER A 107 -6.16 -2.59 -16.62
CA SER A 107 -6.92 -1.36 -16.41
C SER A 107 -8.27 -1.35 -17.14
N GLU A 108 -8.27 -1.69 -18.43
CA GLU A 108 -9.50 -1.81 -19.23
C GLU A 108 -10.43 -2.90 -18.67
N ARG A 109 -9.85 -4.03 -18.22
CA ARG A 109 -10.61 -5.10 -17.57
C ARG A 109 -11.25 -4.64 -16.26
N ILE A 110 -10.54 -3.84 -15.46
CA ILE A 110 -11.07 -3.28 -14.22
C ILE A 110 -12.19 -2.27 -14.51
N GLU A 111 -12.02 -1.38 -15.50
CA GLU A 111 -13.09 -0.48 -15.96
C GLU A 111 -14.34 -1.27 -16.38
N ASN A 112 -14.17 -2.39 -17.08
CA ASN A 112 -15.25 -3.30 -17.46
C ASN A 112 -15.80 -4.17 -16.30
N ASN A 113 -15.40 -3.90 -15.05
CA ASN A 113 -15.82 -4.61 -13.84
C ASN A 113 -15.51 -6.13 -13.86
N GLU A 114 -14.42 -6.53 -14.54
CA GLU A 114 -13.94 -7.90 -14.52
C GLU A 114 -13.26 -8.21 -13.17
N VAL A 115 -14.05 -8.69 -12.21
CA VAL A 115 -13.59 -9.01 -10.85
C VAL A 115 -12.31 -9.87 -10.80
N PRO A 116 -12.11 -10.90 -11.67
CA PRO A 116 -10.86 -11.66 -11.67
C PRO A 116 -9.61 -10.79 -11.87
N ALA A 117 -9.68 -9.75 -12.71
CA ALA A 117 -8.56 -8.82 -12.91
C ALA A 117 -8.24 -8.04 -11.63
N GLY A 118 -9.29 -7.60 -10.92
CA GLY A 118 -9.16 -6.96 -9.61
C GLY A 118 -8.52 -7.87 -8.57
N ILE A 119 -8.94 -9.15 -8.51
CA ILE A 119 -8.38 -10.14 -7.58
C ILE A 119 -6.89 -10.39 -7.85
N VAL A 120 -6.49 -10.56 -9.11
CA VAL A 120 -5.08 -10.77 -9.47
C VAL A 120 -4.23 -9.56 -9.07
N LEU A 121 -4.70 -8.35 -9.38
CA LEU A 121 -3.98 -7.14 -9.02
C LEU A 121 -3.86 -6.97 -7.49
N ALA A 122 -4.94 -7.26 -6.77
CA ALA A 122 -4.96 -7.24 -5.31
C ALA A 122 -4.00 -8.27 -4.70
N ALA A 123 -4.02 -9.51 -5.19
CA ALA A 123 -3.17 -10.58 -4.69
C ALA A 123 -1.69 -10.27 -4.89
N VAL A 124 -1.29 -9.83 -6.10
CA VAL A 124 0.10 -9.47 -6.39
C VAL A 124 0.55 -8.29 -5.52
N SER A 125 -0.31 -7.28 -5.35
CA SER A 125 -0.02 -6.13 -4.50
C SER A 125 0.21 -6.52 -3.04
N VAL A 126 -0.61 -7.42 -2.49
CA VAL A 126 -0.44 -7.94 -1.12
C VAL A 126 0.83 -8.77 -1.02
N SER A 127 1.08 -9.67 -1.97
CA SER A 127 2.29 -10.50 -1.99
C SER A 127 3.57 -9.66 -2.02
N VAL A 128 3.63 -8.63 -2.88
CA VAL A 128 4.77 -7.72 -2.92
C VAL A 128 4.91 -6.95 -1.62
N GLY A 129 3.80 -6.49 -1.02
CA GLY A 129 3.80 -5.86 0.30
C GLY A 129 4.44 -6.73 1.39
N VAL A 130 4.06 -8.02 1.44
CA VAL A 130 4.64 -9.00 2.38
C VAL A 130 6.13 -9.21 2.12
N LEU A 131 6.52 -9.43 0.87
CA LEU A 131 7.93 -9.64 0.50
C LEU A 131 8.78 -8.42 0.85
N ASN A 132 8.26 -7.23 0.55
CA ASN A 132 8.94 -5.99 0.85
C ASN A 132 9.13 -5.80 2.36
N ALA A 133 8.09 -6.05 3.16
CA ALA A 133 8.19 -6.03 4.62
C ALA A 133 9.23 -7.02 5.15
N ALA A 134 9.33 -8.20 4.54
CA ALA A 134 10.29 -9.24 4.92
C ALA A 134 11.74 -8.91 4.53
N CYS A 135 11.95 -8.14 3.46
CA CYS A 135 13.27 -7.73 3.00
C CYS A 135 13.80 -6.47 3.71
N MET A 136 12.93 -5.71 4.37
CA MET A 136 13.30 -4.54 5.18
C MET A 136 13.83 -4.96 6.55
N THR A 137 14.95 -5.67 6.59
CA THR A 137 15.56 -6.17 7.84
C THR A 137 16.97 -5.63 8.01
N TYR A 138 17.34 -5.31 9.26
CA TYR A 138 18.70 -4.96 9.68
C TYR A 138 19.21 -5.98 10.70
#